data_AF-M5J5F0-F1
#
_entry.id   AF-M5J5F0-F1
#
_cell.length_a   1.000
_cell.length_b   1.000
_cell.length_c   1.000
_cell.angle_alpha   90.00
_cell.angle_beta   90.00
_cell.angle_gamma   90.00
#
_symmetry.space_group_name_H-M   'P 1'
#
loop_
_entity.id
_entity.type
_entity.pdbx_description
1 polymer ?
#
loop_
_entity_poly.entity_id
_entity_poly.type
_entity_poly.pdbx_seq_one_letter_code
_entity_poly.pdbx_strand_id
1 'polypeptide(L)'
;MSELDAKLNKLGVDRIAISPYKQWTRGYMEPGNIGNGYVTGLKVDAGVRDKSDDDVLDGIVSYDRAETKNAYIGQINMTTASSFTGVQGRVIGYDILRSPEVDKAKPLFTETQWDGSELPIYDAKPLQDALVEYFGTEQDRRHYPAPGSFIVCANKGVTAERPKNDADMKPGQGYGVWSAIAISFAKDPTKDSSMFVEDAGVWETPNEDELLEYLEGRRKAMAKSIAECGQDAHASFESSWIGFAYTMMEPGQIGNAITVAPYVSLPIDSIPGGSILTPDKDMEIMENLTMPEWLEKMGYKSLSANNALKY
;
A
#
# COMPACT_ATOMS: atom_id res chain seq x y z
N MET A 1 8.06 -14.58 -19.83
CA MET A 1 6.62 -14.52 -19.48
C MET A 1 6.36 -15.53 -18.38
N SER A 2 5.74 -15.11 -17.26
CA SER A 2 5.42 -16.04 -16.17
C SER A 2 4.42 -17.12 -16.61
N GLU A 3 4.37 -18.26 -15.90
CA GLU A 3 3.38 -19.31 -16.17
C GLU A 3 1.94 -18.79 -16.02
N LEU A 4 1.72 -17.90 -15.04
CA LEU A 4 0.45 -17.24 -14.81
C LEU A 4 0.04 -16.38 -16.01
N ASP A 5 0.94 -15.55 -16.53
CA ASP A 5 0.65 -14.71 -17.71
C ASP A 5 0.36 -15.56 -18.94
N ALA A 6 1.07 -16.67 -19.13
CA ALA A 6 0.79 -17.60 -20.22
C ALA A 6 -0.61 -18.24 -20.11
N LYS A 7 -1.12 -18.47 -18.90
CA LYS A 7 -2.49 -18.94 -18.67
C LYS A 7 -3.52 -17.84 -18.93
N LEU A 8 -3.29 -16.64 -18.39
CA LEU A 8 -4.21 -15.50 -18.53
C LEU A 8 -4.31 -14.97 -19.96
N ASN A 9 -3.20 -14.97 -20.71
CA ASN A 9 -3.20 -14.61 -22.13
C ASN A 9 -4.09 -15.55 -22.97
N LYS A 10 -4.20 -16.84 -22.61
CA LYS A 10 -5.14 -17.76 -23.28
C LYS A 10 -6.60 -17.43 -23.00
N LEU A 11 -6.88 -16.72 -21.90
CA LEU A 11 -8.19 -16.20 -21.53
C LEU A 11 -8.43 -14.77 -22.06
N GLY A 12 -7.48 -14.19 -22.81
CA GLY A 12 -7.58 -12.83 -23.34
C GLY A 12 -7.28 -11.73 -22.32
N VAL A 13 -6.63 -12.05 -21.20
CA VAL A 13 -6.22 -11.09 -20.18
C VAL A 13 -4.72 -10.84 -20.30
N ASP A 14 -4.33 -9.63 -20.69
CA ASP A 14 -2.94 -9.17 -20.57
C ASP A 14 -2.76 -8.38 -19.27
N ARG A 15 -1.59 -8.56 -18.64
CA ARG A 15 -1.20 -7.85 -17.42
C ARG A 15 -0.14 -6.79 -17.72
N ILE A 16 -0.16 -6.19 -18.91
CA ILE A 16 0.79 -5.15 -19.29
C ILE A 16 0.37 -3.85 -18.61
N ALA A 17 1.25 -3.21 -17.85
CA ALA A 17 0.95 -2.03 -17.04
C ALA A 17 1.98 -0.92 -17.29
N ILE A 18 2.03 -0.41 -18.53
CA ILE A 18 3.06 0.53 -18.96
C ILE A 18 2.47 1.91 -19.27
N SER A 19 3.13 2.95 -18.77
CA SER A 19 2.84 4.35 -19.06
C SER A 19 3.80 4.87 -20.15
N PRO A 20 3.32 5.71 -21.08
CA PRO A 20 4.19 6.39 -22.05
C PRO A 20 5.08 7.46 -21.40
N TYR A 21 4.88 7.77 -20.12
CA TYR A 21 5.73 8.70 -19.40
C TYR A 21 7.12 8.11 -19.15
N LYS A 22 8.07 9.03 -19.00
CA LYS A 22 9.47 8.71 -18.71
C LYS A 22 9.72 8.61 -17.22
N GLN A 23 9.34 9.64 -16.48
CA GLN A 23 9.65 9.74 -15.05
C GLN A 23 8.50 9.27 -14.17
N TRP A 24 7.29 9.72 -14.46
CA TRP A 24 6.15 9.57 -13.55
C TRP A 24 5.32 8.34 -13.86
N THR A 25 4.95 7.67 -12.79
CA THR A 25 3.90 6.68 -12.81
C THR A 25 2.55 7.36 -13.14
N ARG A 26 1.66 6.63 -13.81
CA ARG A 26 0.35 7.14 -14.25
C ARG A 26 -0.79 6.33 -13.64
N GLY A 27 -1.97 6.92 -13.45
CA GLY A 27 -3.13 6.19 -12.98
C GLY A 27 -3.56 5.12 -13.98
N TYR A 28 -3.87 3.92 -13.51
CA TYR A 28 -4.22 2.78 -14.38
C TYR A 28 -5.38 3.10 -15.33
N MET A 29 -6.43 3.76 -14.83
CA MET A 29 -7.62 4.09 -15.62
C MET A 29 -7.48 5.32 -16.51
N GLU A 30 -6.31 5.97 -16.53
CA GLU A 30 -6.10 7.16 -17.37
C GLU A 30 -5.84 6.77 -18.85
N PRO A 31 -6.37 7.53 -19.82
CA PRO A 31 -6.32 7.15 -21.23
C PRO A 31 -4.91 7.23 -21.82
N GLY A 32 -4.43 6.17 -22.46
CA GLY A 32 -3.14 6.16 -23.16
C GLY A 32 -2.03 5.39 -22.43
N ASN A 33 -2.35 4.68 -21.34
CA ASN A 33 -1.52 3.56 -20.89
C ASN A 33 -1.49 2.46 -21.96
N ILE A 34 -0.42 1.68 -21.95
CA ILE A 34 -0.25 0.50 -22.81
C ILE A 34 -0.55 -0.74 -21.98
N GLY A 35 -1.43 -1.59 -22.52
CA GLY A 35 -1.93 -2.78 -21.85
C GLY A 35 -3.17 -2.53 -21.01
N ASN A 36 -3.69 -3.61 -20.44
CA ASN A 36 -4.88 -3.62 -19.58
C ASN A 36 -4.56 -4.01 -18.12
N GLY A 37 -3.28 -4.17 -17.78
CA GLY A 37 -2.84 -4.50 -16.43
C GLY A 37 -2.63 -3.26 -15.55
N TYR A 38 -2.43 -3.49 -14.26
CA TYR A 38 -2.01 -2.48 -13.31
C TYR A 38 -0.99 -3.02 -12.31
N VAL A 39 -0.29 -2.09 -11.68
CA VAL A 39 0.59 -2.34 -10.55
C VAL A 39 0.01 -1.64 -9.33
N THR A 40 0.14 -2.27 -8.17
CA THR A 40 -0.26 -1.68 -6.88
C THR A 40 0.81 -1.88 -5.81
N GLY A 41 0.61 -1.27 -4.65
CA GLY A 41 1.51 -1.33 -3.50
C GLY A 41 0.80 -0.96 -2.22
N LEU A 42 1.49 -1.05 -1.09
CA LEU A 42 0.92 -0.80 0.23
C LEU A 42 1.46 0.52 0.78
N LYS A 43 0.58 1.49 1.04
CA LYS A 43 0.90 2.70 1.77
C LYS A 43 0.02 2.81 3.01
N VAL A 44 0.66 3.07 4.15
CA VAL A 44 0.02 3.55 5.37
C VAL A 44 0.91 4.65 5.94
N ASP A 45 0.31 5.75 6.37
CA ASP A 45 1.03 6.86 6.97
C ASP A 45 0.10 7.69 7.85
N ALA A 46 0.68 8.43 8.78
CA ALA A 46 -0.03 9.42 9.56
C ALA A 46 0.67 10.79 9.52
N GLY A 47 -0.13 11.84 9.33
CA GLY A 47 0.28 13.24 9.32
C GLY A 47 -0.41 14.02 10.43
N VAL A 48 0.30 14.98 11.04
CA VAL A 48 -0.24 15.87 12.08
C VAL A 48 -0.14 17.31 11.65
N ARG A 49 -1.00 18.19 12.17
CA ARG A 49 -0.80 19.64 12.16
C ARG A 49 -1.33 20.30 13.43
N ASP A 50 -0.85 21.50 13.70
CA ASP A 50 -1.42 22.33 14.76
C ASP A 50 -2.85 22.74 14.39
N LYS A 51 -3.74 22.65 15.38
CA LYS A 51 -5.16 22.93 15.22
C LYS A 51 -5.38 24.43 14.98
N SER A 52 -6.11 24.77 13.92
CA SER A 52 -6.65 26.13 13.74
C SER A 52 -8.13 26.19 14.10
N ASP A 53 -8.78 27.31 13.81
CA ASP A 53 -10.22 27.49 13.96
C ASP A 53 -11.05 26.90 12.79
N ASP A 54 -10.42 26.19 11.85
CA ASP A 54 -11.07 25.67 10.64
C ASP A 54 -10.82 24.16 10.48
N ASP A 55 -11.78 23.37 10.96
CA ASP A 55 -11.73 21.91 10.94
C ASP A 55 -11.54 21.30 9.54
N VAL A 56 -12.04 21.98 8.50
CA VAL A 56 -11.94 21.48 7.12
C VAL A 56 -10.52 21.65 6.61
N LEU A 57 -9.94 22.83 6.78
CA LEU A 57 -8.54 23.07 6.40
C LEU A 57 -7.58 22.24 7.24
N ASP A 58 -7.91 22.03 8.51
CA ASP A 58 -7.23 21.12 9.44
C ASP A 58 -7.18 19.68 8.91
N GLY A 59 -8.33 19.16 8.47
CA GLY A 59 -8.43 17.85 7.83
C GLY A 59 -7.61 17.76 6.55
N ILE A 60 -7.72 18.75 5.66
CA ILE A 60 -6.99 18.77 4.36
C ILE A 60 -5.47 18.72 4.58
N VAL A 61 -4.93 19.63 5.41
CA VAL A 61 -3.47 19.72 5.58
C VAL A 61 -2.90 18.50 6.31
N SER A 62 -3.61 17.94 7.29
CA SER A 62 -3.15 16.72 7.96
C SER A 62 -3.20 15.50 7.03
N TYR A 63 -4.20 15.41 6.16
CA TYR A 63 -4.31 14.40 5.11
C TYR A 63 -3.16 14.50 4.09
N ASP A 64 -2.92 15.69 3.54
CA ASP A 64 -1.83 15.93 2.56
C ASP A 64 -0.45 15.61 3.16
N ARG A 65 -0.26 15.86 4.47
CA ARG A 65 0.97 15.46 5.18
C ARG A 65 1.13 13.94 5.23
N ALA A 66 0.04 13.20 5.42
CA ALA A 66 0.09 11.73 5.38
C ALA A 66 0.37 11.21 3.96
N GLU A 67 -0.21 11.83 2.92
CA GLU A 67 0.05 11.48 1.51
C GLU A 67 1.51 11.67 1.09
N THR A 68 2.16 12.71 1.62
CA THR A 68 3.54 13.07 1.28
C THR A 68 4.59 12.39 2.14
N LYS A 69 4.21 11.79 3.28
CA LYS A 69 5.11 11.00 4.15
C LYS A 69 5.48 9.67 3.50
N ASN A 70 6.71 9.20 3.74
CA ASN A 70 7.25 7.95 3.21
C ASN A 70 7.04 7.80 1.69
N ALA A 71 6.24 6.82 1.23
CA ALA A 71 5.98 6.63 -0.19
C ALA A 71 5.18 7.83 -0.72
N TYR A 72 5.85 8.66 -1.52
CA TYR A 72 5.27 9.93 -1.97
C TYR A 72 4.14 9.70 -2.98
N ILE A 73 2.92 10.04 -2.59
CA ILE A 73 1.74 10.06 -3.48
C ILE A 73 1.03 11.41 -3.49
N GLY A 74 1.65 12.47 -2.95
CA GLY A 74 1.03 13.79 -2.88
C GLY A 74 0.81 14.42 -4.26
N GLN A 75 -0.13 15.39 -4.29
CA GLN A 75 -0.52 16.13 -5.50
C GLN A 75 -1.24 15.29 -6.58
N ILE A 76 -1.95 14.24 -6.18
CA ILE A 76 -2.80 13.43 -7.06
C ILE A 76 -4.28 13.80 -6.90
N ASN A 77 -5.09 13.39 -7.87
CA ASN A 77 -6.53 13.25 -7.69
C ASN A 77 -6.83 11.79 -7.33
N MET A 78 -7.23 11.54 -6.09
CA MET A 78 -7.54 10.18 -5.63
C MET A 78 -8.99 9.80 -5.94
N THR A 79 -9.19 8.63 -6.57
CA THR A 79 -10.52 8.03 -6.77
C THR A 79 -10.65 6.76 -5.94
N THR A 80 -11.63 6.65 -5.07
CA THR A 80 -11.80 5.45 -4.25
C THR A 80 -12.34 4.26 -5.07
N ALA A 81 -11.76 3.09 -4.89
CA ALA A 81 -12.20 1.81 -5.43
C ALA A 81 -12.40 0.76 -4.31
N SER A 82 -13.04 -0.35 -4.68
CA SER A 82 -13.11 -1.54 -3.83
C SER A 82 -11.74 -2.22 -3.71
N SER A 83 -11.57 -2.96 -2.61
CA SER A 83 -10.26 -3.40 -2.10
C SER A 83 -9.79 -4.75 -2.71
N PHE A 84 -9.52 -4.83 -4.01
CA PHE A 84 -9.08 -6.07 -4.69
C PHE A 84 -7.98 -5.87 -5.73
N THR A 85 -7.07 -6.85 -5.86
CA THR A 85 -6.10 -6.95 -6.97
C THR A 85 -6.19 -8.34 -7.61
N GLY A 86 -6.73 -8.38 -8.83
CA GLY A 86 -7.14 -9.61 -9.50
C GLY A 86 -6.24 -10.01 -10.67
N VAL A 87 -6.83 -10.65 -11.67
CA VAL A 87 -6.15 -11.18 -12.87
C VAL A 87 -5.33 -10.15 -13.66
N GLN A 88 -5.54 -8.84 -13.44
CA GLN A 88 -4.82 -7.76 -14.11
C GLN A 88 -3.63 -7.20 -13.31
N GLY A 89 -3.57 -7.51 -12.01
CA GLY A 89 -2.72 -6.81 -11.05
C GLY A 89 -1.37 -7.47 -10.78
N ARG A 90 -0.41 -6.66 -10.35
CA ARG A 90 0.85 -7.06 -9.67
C ARG A 90 1.11 -6.16 -8.47
N VAL A 91 1.71 -6.69 -7.43
CA VAL A 91 2.07 -5.95 -6.20
C VAL A 91 3.58 -5.70 -6.15
N ILE A 92 3.98 -4.44 -6.00
CA ILE A 92 5.39 -4.02 -5.81
C ILE A 92 5.92 -4.65 -4.52
N GLY A 93 7.13 -5.23 -4.60
CA GLY A 93 7.77 -5.90 -3.47
C GLY A 93 7.42 -7.38 -3.36
N TYR A 94 6.40 -7.87 -4.09
CA TYR A 94 6.00 -9.28 -4.09
C TYR A 94 6.08 -9.90 -5.49
N ASP A 95 5.29 -9.43 -6.45
CA ASP A 95 5.23 -9.94 -7.83
C ASP A 95 6.30 -9.31 -8.72
N ILE A 96 6.58 -8.03 -8.52
CA ILE A 96 7.65 -7.29 -9.19
C ILE A 96 8.53 -6.61 -8.16
N LEU A 97 9.81 -6.42 -8.52
CA LEU A 97 10.79 -5.81 -7.62
C LEU A 97 10.77 -6.49 -6.24
N ARG A 98 10.76 -7.83 -6.23
CA ARG A 98 10.55 -8.61 -5.00
C ARG A 98 11.59 -8.23 -3.95
N SER A 99 11.14 -7.92 -2.74
CA SER A 99 12.04 -7.66 -1.62
C SER A 99 12.57 -8.99 -1.06
N PRO A 100 13.89 -9.17 -0.87
CA PRO A 100 14.45 -10.38 -0.28
C PRO A 100 13.91 -10.68 1.13
N GLU A 101 13.39 -9.67 1.83
CA GLU A 101 12.81 -9.83 3.17
C GLU A 101 11.49 -10.61 3.13
N VAL A 102 10.78 -10.64 2.00
CA VAL A 102 9.57 -11.47 1.82
C VAL A 102 9.91 -12.96 1.97
N ASP A 103 11.00 -13.41 1.36
CA ASP A 103 11.40 -14.83 1.37
C ASP A 103 12.08 -15.24 2.69
N LYS A 104 12.52 -14.28 3.50
CA LYS A 104 13.11 -14.51 4.83
C LYS A 104 12.10 -14.37 5.97
N ALA A 105 10.95 -13.77 5.69
CA ALA A 105 9.91 -13.52 6.68
C ALA A 105 9.39 -14.84 7.28
N LYS A 106 9.02 -14.78 8.55
CA LYS A 106 8.37 -15.88 9.25
C LYS A 106 6.93 -15.47 9.56
N PRO A 107 5.95 -16.39 9.45
CA PRO A 107 4.59 -16.10 9.88
C PRO A 107 4.58 -15.67 11.35
N LEU A 108 3.81 -14.63 11.67
CA LEU A 108 3.52 -14.19 13.03
C LEU A 108 2.56 -15.19 13.71
N PHE A 109 1.55 -15.63 12.96
CA PHE A 109 0.56 -16.63 13.33
C PHE A 109 -0.14 -17.16 12.07
N THR A 110 -1.13 -18.04 12.25
CA THR A 110 -2.01 -18.51 11.18
C THR A 110 -3.49 -18.29 11.55
N GLU A 111 -4.33 -18.11 10.54
CA GLU A 111 -5.79 -18.05 10.67
C GLU A 111 -6.44 -19.15 9.82
N THR A 112 -7.42 -19.86 10.36
CA THR A 112 -8.10 -20.94 9.62
C THR A 112 -9.07 -20.36 8.58
N GLN A 113 -8.97 -20.83 7.35
CA GLN A 113 -9.81 -20.43 6.22
C GLN A 113 -11.08 -21.30 6.12
N TRP A 114 -12.04 -20.88 5.29
CA TRP A 114 -13.31 -21.60 5.08
C TRP A 114 -13.13 -23.01 4.51
N ASP A 115 -12.03 -23.27 3.78
CA ASP A 115 -11.67 -24.57 3.23
C ASP A 115 -10.92 -25.47 4.25
N GLY A 116 -10.75 -24.99 5.49
CA GLY A 116 -10.03 -25.66 6.57
C GLY A 116 -8.51 -25.57 6.48
N SER A 117 -7.97 -24.84 5.50
CA SER A 117 -6.53 -24.60 5.39
C SER A 117 -6.08 -23.42 6.26
N GLU A 118 -4.79 -23.39 6.60
CA GLU A 118 -4.19 -22.32 7.41
C GLU A 118 -3.65 -21.20 6.52
N LEU A 119 -4.05 -19.96 6.80
CA LEU A 119 -3.52 -18.75 6.17
C LEU A 119 -2.41 -18.16 7.03
N PRO A 120 -1.13 -18.23 6.62
CA PRO A 120 -0.04 -17.58 7.34
C PRO A 120 -0.12 -16.06 7.23
N ILE A 121 0.00 -15.39 8.38
CA ILE A 121 -0.05 -13.93 8.52
C ILE A 121 1.36 -13.38 8.77
N TYR A 122 1.76 -12.38 8.00
CA TYR A 122 3.06 -11.74 8.04
C TYR A 122 2.92 -10.23 8.32
N ASP A 123 4.02 -9.62 8.76
CA ASP A 123 4.14 -8.17 8.82
C ASP A 123 4.41 -7.57 7.43
N ALA A 124 3.64 -6.57 7.01
CA ALA A 124 3.72 -6.00 5.66
C ALA A 124 4.91 -5.06 5.42
N LYS A 125 5.80 -4.87 6.39
CA LYS A 125 6.94 -3.96 6.29
C LYS A 125 7.76 -4.11 5.01
N PRO A 126 8.08 -5.33 4.51
CA PRO A 126 8.81 -5.47 3.25
C PRO A 126 8.09 -4.86 2.04
N LEU A 127 6.75 -4.93 2.00
CA LEU A 127 5.93 -4.44 0.90
C LEU A 127 5.71 -2.92 1.00
N GLN A 128 5.58 -2.39 2.22
CA GLN A 128 5.52 -0.94 2.47
C GLN A 128 6.83 -0.27 2.04
N ASP A 129 7.96 -0.81 2.51
CA ASP A 129 9.29 -0.31 2.16
C ASP A 129 9.55 -0.39 0.65
N ALA A 130 9.10 -1.45 -0.01
CA ALA A 130 9.26 -1.59 -1.45
C ALA A 130 8.56 -0.47 -2.25
N LEU A 131 7.39 -0.01 -1.79
CA LEU A 131 6.71 1.13 -2.42
C LEU A 131 7.47 2.44 -2.22
N VAL A 132 8.08 2.64 -1.05
CA VAL A 132 8.96 3.81 -0.80
C VAL A 132 10.17 3.77 -1.71
N GLU A 133 10.79 2.62 -1.93
CA GLU A 133 11.91 2.50 -2.87
C GLU A 133 11.50 2.86 -4.30
N TYR A 134 10.28 2.52 -4.71
CA TYR A 134 9.82 2.77 -6.07
C TYR A 134 9.37 4.21 -6.32
N PHE A 135 8.48 4.75 -5.46
CA PHE A 135 8.00 6.13 -5.57
C PHE A 135 9.00 7.18 -5.08
N GLY A 136 9.86 6.78 -4.16
CA GLY A 136 10.70 7.71 -3.41
C GLY A 136 9.92 8.44 -2.32
N THR A 137 10.62 9.36 -1.67
CA THR A 137 10.06 10.25 -0.63
C THR A 137 9.86 11.66 -1.18
N GLU A 138 9.25 12.54 -0.39
CA GLU A 138 9.10 13.95 -0.78
C GLU A 138 10.46 14.62 -1.11
N GLN A 139 11.52 14.25 -0.37
CA GLN A 139 12.88 14.79 -0.51
C GLN A 139 13.75 14.03 -1.51
N ASP A 140 13.41 12.76 -1.81
CA ASP A 140 14.09 11.92 -2.81
C ASP A 140 13.03 11.26 -3.70
N ARG A 141 12.40 12.07 -4.57
CA ARG A 141 11.31 11.65 -5.45
C ARG A 141 11.84 10.83 -6.61
N ARG A 142 11.24 9.66 -6.85
CA ARG A 142 11.60 8.73 -7.92
C ARG A 142 10.48 8.61 -8.96
N HIS A 143 9.81 7.47 -9.02
CA HIS A 143 8.76 7.16 -9.99
C HIS A 143 7.37 7.36 -9.39
N TYR A 144 7.20 8.42 -8.63
CA TYR A 144 5.92 8.79 -8.02
C TYR A 144 4.84 9.10 -9.06
N PRO A 145 3.54 9.05 -8.69
CA PRO A 145 2.45 9.44 -9.57
C PRO A 145 2.61 10.86 -10.15
N ALA A 146 2.21 11.05 -11.41
CA ALA A 146 2.33 12.37 -12.05
C ALA A 146 1.49 13.43 -11.31
N PRO A 147 1.99 14.66 -11.11
CA PRO A 147 1.21 15.73 -10.49
C PRO A 147 -0.12 15.99 -11.23
N GLY A 148 -1.24 15.97 -10.51
CA GLY A 148 -2.60 16.13 -11.03
C GLY A 148 -3.17 14.89 -11.72
N SER A 149 -2.45 13.77 -11.74
CA SER A 149 -2.98 12.50 -12.29
C SER A 149 -4.14 11.96 -11.47
N PHE A 150 -5.02 11.22 -12.14
CA PHE A 150 -6.14 10.53 -11.49
C PHE A 150 -5.73 9.12 -11.11
N ILE A 151 -5.44 8.90 -9.83
CA ILE A 151 -5.05 7.59 -9.31
C ILE A 151 -6.23 6.98 -8.59
N VAL A 152 -6.75 5.89 -9.15
CA VAL A 152 -7.71 5.06 -8.44
C VAL A 152 -6.97 4.32 -7.32
N CYS A 153 -7.54 4.30 -6.11
CA CYS A 153 -6.95 3.71 -4.92
C CYS A 153 -8.02 2.93 -4.14
N ALA A 154 -7.66 1.79 -3.57
CA ALA A 154 -8.38 1.29 -2.40
C ALA A 154 -7.86 2.10 -1.22
N ASN A 155 -8.71 2.88 -0.56
CA ASN A 155 -8.27 3.77 0.49
C ASN A 155 -9.30 3.93 1.61
N LYS A 156 -8.80 4.15 2.82
CA LYS A 156 -9.54 4.66 3.99
C LYS A 156 -8.66 5.62 4.77
N GLY A 157 -9.27 6.37 5.68
CA GLY A 157 -8.55 7.19 6.63
C GLY A 157 -9.40 7.57 7.82
N VAL A 158 -8.74 8.10 8.84
CA VAL A 158 -9.36 8.62 10.06
C VAL A 158 -8.70 9.94 10.45
N THR A 159 -9.51 10.89 10.90
CA THR A 159 -9.04 12.17 11.40
C THR A 159 -9.54 12.36 12.82
N ALA A 160 -8.66 12.77 13.73
CA ALA A 160 -9.03 13.10 15.10
C ALA A 160 -8.18 14.26 15.64
N GLU A 161 -8.79 15.06 16.50
CA GLU A 161 -8.11 16.12 17.25
C GLU A 161 -7.71 15.61 18.64
N ARG A 162 -6.55 16.06 19.13
CA ARG A 162 -6.22 16.06 20.55
C ARG A 162 -6.40 17.49 21.08
N PRO A 163 -7.37 17.76 21.98
CA PRO A 163 -7.55 19.09 22.56
C PRO A 163 -6.31 19.58 23.32
N LYS A 164 -6.26 20.89 23.61
CA LYS A 164 -5.17 21.48 24.40
C LYS A 164 -5.13 20.99 25.85
N ASN A 165 -6.30 20.65 26.42
CA ASN A 165 -6.40 20.08 27.76
C ASN A 165 -7.19 18.77 27.69
N ASP A 166 -6.69 17.72 28.35
CA ASP A 166 -7.31 16.39 28.33
C ASP A 166 -8.75 16.40 28.89
N ALA A 167 -9.05 17.31 29.84
CA ALA A 167 -10.40 17.48 30.40
C ALA A 167 -11.45 17.93 29.37
N ASP A 168 -11.02 18.45 28.22
CA ASP A 168 -11.88 18.97 27.16
C ASP A 168 -12.20 17.90 26.08
N MET A 169 -11.74 16.66 26.25
CA MET A 169 -11.88 15.59 25.27
C MET A 169 -13.35 15.19 25.04
N LYS A 170 -13.75 15.21 23.77
CA LYS A 170 -15.11 14.90 23.29
C LYS A 170 -15.11 13.59 22.49
N PRO A 171 -16.29 12.98 22.25
CA PRO A 171 -16.40 11.83 21.35
C PRO A 171 -15.79 12.13 19.99
N GLY A 172 -14.95 11.22 19.47
CA GLY A 172 -14.25 11.36 18.20
C GLY A 172 -12.92 12.14 18.27
N GLN A 173 -12.52 12.59 19.46
CA GLN A 173 -11.19 13.11 19.75
C GLN A 173 -10.36 12.04 20.46
N GLY A 174 -9.03 12.17 20.44
CA GLY A 174 -8.15 11.19 21.08
C GLY A 174 -6.70 11.65 21.13
N TYR A 175 -5.83 10.81 21.67
CA TYR A 175 -4.40 11.08 21.81
C TYR A 175 -3.60 10.66 20.58
N GLY A 176 -4.11 9.69 19.81
CA GLY A 176 -3.45 9.18 18.61
C GLY A 176 -4.43 8.83 17.51
N VAL A 177 -3.90 8.66 16.30
CA VAL A 177 -4.62 8.08 15.16
C VAL A 177 -3.77 6.98 14.55
N TRP A 178 -4.41 5.94 14.00
CA TRP A 178 -3.75 4.81 13.37
C TRP A 178 -4.50 4.34 12.12
N SER A 179 -3.76 3.71 11.21
CA SER A 179 -4.27 3.07 10.00
C SER A 179 -3.60 1.72 9.78
N ALA A 180 -4.27 0.83 9.05
CA ALA A 180 -3.82 -0.52 8.76
C ALA A 180 -4.17 -0.91 7.33
N ILE A 181 -3.26 -1.66 6.70
CA ILE A 181 -3.48 -2.27 5.39
C ILE A 181 -3.04 -3.72 5.42
N ALA A 182 -3.86 -4.58 4.83
CA ALA A 182 -3.57 -5.99 4.61
C ALA A 182 -3.71 -6.33 3.12
N ILE A 183 -2.81 -7.16 2.58
CA ILE A 183 -2.96 -7.81 1.27
C ILE A 183 -2.93 -9.32 1.45
N SER A 184 -3.94 -10.01 0.92
CA SER A 184 -4.06 -11.47 0.95
C SER A 184 -4.00 -12.03 -0.47
N PHE A 185 -2.96 -12.79 -0.77
CA PHE A 185 -2.70 -13.32 -2.12
C PHE A 185 -3.51 -14.59 -2.37
N ALA A 186 -4.28 -14.64 -3.46
CA ALA A 186 -5.10 -15.80 -3.80
C ALA A 186 -4.24 -17.02 -4.17
N LYS A 187 -4.63 -18.23 -3.73
CA LYS A 187 -3.95 -19.49 -4.10
C LYS A 187 -4.02 -19.78 -5.60
N ASP A 188 -5.14 -19.40 -6.23
CA ASP A 188 -5.32 -19.48 -7.68
C ASP A 188 -5.70 -18.10 -8.24
N PRO A 189 -4.69 -17.27 -8.60
CA PRO A 189 -4.93 -15.94 -9.17
C PRO A 189 -5.63 -15.95 -10.53
N THR A 190 -5.85 -17.11 -11.17
CA THR A 190 -6.62 -17.21 -12.42
C THR A 190 -8.13 -17.28 -12.19
N LYS A 191 -8.54 -17.58 -10.95
CA LYS A 191 -9.94 -17.76 -10.55
C LYS A 191 -10.36 -16.71 -9.52
N ASP A 192 -9.56 -16.54 -8.48
CA ASP A 192 -9.90 -15.74 -7.32
C ASP A 192 -9.02 -14.47 -7.28
N SER A 193 -9.61 -13.33 -6.92
CA SER A 193 -8.83 -12.09 -6.76
C SER A 193 -8.07 -12.12 -5.44
N SER A 194 -6.85 -11.57 -5.43
CA SER A 194 -6.22 -11.18 -4.16
C SER A 194 -6.99 -10.00 -3.56
N MET A 195 -6.95 -9.86 -2.25
CA MET A 195 -7.83 -8.96 -1.51
C MET A 195 -7.06 -8.01 -0.60
N PHE A 196 -7.41 -6.73 -0.66
CA PHE A 196 -7.01 -5.74 0.34
C PHE A 196 -8.05 -5.66 1.46
N VAL A 197 -7.60 -5.56 2.70
CA VAL A 197 -8.44 -5.19 3.85
C VAL A 197 -7.77 -4.04 4.57
N GLU A 198 -8.54 -2.99 4.84
CA GLU A 198 -8.04 -1.74 5.37
C GLU A 198 -8.85 -1.35 6.60
N ASP A 199 -8.18 -0.80 7.60
CA ASP A 199 -8.79 -0.35 8.85
C ASP A 199 -8.12 0.94 9.33
N ALA A 200 -8.83 1.72 10.15
CA ALA A 200 -8.30 2.93 10.74
C ALA A 200 -9.09 3.29 12.01
N GLY A 201 -8.43 3.94 12.97
CA GLY A 201 -9.07 4.31 14.22
C GLY A 201 -8.37 5.39 15.01
N VAL A 202 -9.07 5.83 16.06
CA VAL A 202 -8.58 6.78 17.06
C VAL A 202 -8.05 6.01 18.27
N TRP A 203 -7.01 6.53 18.90
CA TRP A 203 -6.44 6.00 20.13
C TRP A 203 -6.75 6.91 21.32
N GLU A 204 -7.33 6.32 22.36
CA GLU A 204 -7.98 7.03 23.46
C GLU A 204 -7.12 7.15 24.72
N THR A 205 -5.93 6.56 24.74
CA THR A 205 -4.99 6.65 25.88
C THR A 205 -3.71 7.38 25.47
N PRO A 206 -3.01 8.07 26.38
CA PRO A 206 -1.75 8.74 26.04
C PRO A 206 -0.55 7.77 25.91
N ASN A 207 -0.75 6.47 26.16
CA ASN A 207 0.35 5.49 26.22
C ASN A 207 0.60 4.86 24.84
N GLU A 208 1.74 5.17 24.22
CA GLU A 208 2.14 4.64 22.92
C GLU A 208 2.43 3.13 22.97
N ASP A 209 2.95 2.60 24.07
CA ASP A 209 3.24 1.16 24.20
C ASP A 209 1.95 0.33 24.22
N GLU A 210 0.89 0.83 24.87
CA GLU A 210 -0.44 0.20 24.84
C GLU A 210 -1.07 0.23 23.45
N LEU A 211 -0.82 1.30 22.67
CA LEU A 211 -1.25 1.36 21.27
C LEU A 211 -0.56 0.25 20.46
N LEU A 212 0.74 0.04 20.65
CA LEU A 212 1.47 -1.02 19.95
C LEU A 212 0.92 -2.42 20.27
N GLU A 213 0.60 -2.69 21.53
CA GLU A 213 -0.06 -3.94 21.94
C GLU A 213 -1.45 -4.08 21.30
N TYR A 214 -2.22 -3.00 21.25
CA TYR A 214 -3.52 -2.97 20.59
C TYR A 214 -3.41 -3.29 19.10
N LEU A 215 -2.45 -2.69 18.38
CA LEU A 215 -2.23 -2.92 16.95
C LEU A 215 -1.81 -4.37 16.65
N GLU A 216 -1.01 -5.00 17.52
CA GLU A 216 -0.72 -6.43 17.40
C GLU A 216 -2.01 -7.27 17.53
N GLY A 217 -2.90 -6.91 18.46
CA GLY A 217 -4.24 -7.49 18.55
C GLY A 217 -5.10 -7.27 17.29
N ARG A 218 -4.96 -6.12 16.61
CA ARG A 218 -5.69 -5.81 15.37
C ARG A 218 -5.32 -6.73 14.22
N ARG A 219 -4.08 -7.25 14.13
CA ARG A 219 -3.72 -8.25 13.11
C ARG A 219 -4.65 -9.46 13.15
N LYS A 220 -4.99 -9.96 14.34
CA LYS A 220 -5.91 -11.10 14.50
C LYS A 220 -7.34 -10.75 14.08
N ALA A 221 -7.81 -9.55 14.44
CA ALA A 221 -9.13 -9.09 14.04
C ALA A 221 -9.24 -8.97 12.51
N MET A 222 -8.23 -8.40 11.86
CA MET A 222 -8.16 -8.30 10.40
C MET A 222 -8.06 -9.68 9.74
N ALA A 223 -7.22 -10.58 10.25
CA ALA A 223 -7.09 -11.95 9.74
C ALA A 223 -8.44 -12.70 9.78
N LYS A 224 -9.19 -12.55 10.87
CA LYS A 224 -10.54 -13.11 10.97
C LYS A 224 -11.49 -12.54 9.89
N SER A 225 -11.50 -11.23 9.71
CA SER A 225 -12.32 -10.60 8.64
C SER A 225 -11.88 -11.03 7.23
N ILE A 226 -10.58 -11.26 7.01
CA ILE A 226 -10.06 -11.82 5.76
C ILE A 226 -10.61 -13.23 5.53
N ALA A 227 -10.60 -14.08 6.55
CA ALA A 227 -11.15 -15.43 6.47
C ALA A 227 -12.67 -15.41 6.19
N GLU A 228 -13.42 -14.50 6.85
CA GLU A 228 -14.86 -14.29 6.61
C GLU A 228 -15.13 -13.84 5.17
N CYS A 229 -14.39 -12.86 4.64
CA CYS A 229 -14.53 -12.44 3.23
C CYS A 229 -14.14 -13.55 2.25
N GLY A 230 -13.13 -14.36 2.57
CA GLY A 230 -12.76 -15.55 1.80
C GLY A 230 -13.91 -16.56 1.76
N GLN A 231 -14.60 -16.76 2.89
CA GLN A 231 -15.78 -17.62 2.97
C GLN A 231 -16.91 -17.13 2.06
N ASP A 232 -17.20 -15.83 2.07
CA ASP A 232 -18.30 -15.24 1.29
C ASP A 232 -18.15 -15.49 -0.22
N ALA A 233 -16.91 -15.47 -0.73
CA ALA A 233 -16.61 -15.67 -2.15
C ALA A 233 -16.08 -17.08 -2.49
N HIS A 234 -15.90 -17.95 -1.50
CA HIS A 234 -15.17 -19.22 -1.62
C HIS A 234 -13.77 -19.05 -2.23
N ALA A 235 -13.06 -18.00 -1.80
CA ALA A 235 -11.69 -17.69 -2.17
C ALA A 235 -10.73 -18.12 -1.06
N SER A 236 -9.65 -18.81 -1.42
CA SER A 236 -8.61 -19.22 -0.48
C SER A 236 -7.30 -18.51 -0.81
N PHE A 237 -6.61 -18.03 0.22
CA PHE A 237 -5.38 -17.26 0.12
C PHE A 237 -4.16 -18.09 0.56
N GLU A 238 -2.99 -17.80 -0.02
CA GLU A 238 -1.72 -18.48 0.30
C GLU A 238 -0.93 -17.77 1.41
N SER A 239 -1.04 -16.45 1.49
CA SER A 239 -0.39 -15.63 2.52
C SER A 239 -1.13 -14.32 2.68
N SER A 240 -1.03 -13.71 3.87
CA SER A 240 -1.52 -12.36 4.13
C SER A 240 -0.47 -11.50 4.81
N TRP A 241 -0.35 -10.25 4.40
CA TRP A 241 0.66 -9.31 4.87
C TRP A 241 -0.03 -8.07 5.44
N ILE A 242 0.09 -7.84 6.75
CA ILE A 242 -0.62 -6.78 7.48
C ILE A 242 0.39 -5.80 8.08
N GLY A 243 0.22 -4.51 7.81
CA GLY A 243 1.05 -3.45 8.37
C GLY A 243 0.24 -2.24 8.79
N PHE A 244 0.85 -1.40 9.62
CA PHE A 244 0.20 -0.27 10.29
C PHE A 244 1.03 1.01 10.16
N ALA A 245 0.36 2.14 10.33
CA ALA A 245 0.99 3.43 10.63
C ALA A 245 0.22 4.10 11.77
N TYR A 246 0.89 4.93 12.56
CA TYR A 246 0.23 5.74 13.58
C TYR A 246 0.99 7.01 13.91
N THR A 247 0.33 7.91 14.62
CA THR A 247 0.97 9.04 15.29
C THR A 247 0.24 9.35 16.59
N MET A 248 1.02 9.70 17.62
CA MET A 248 0.49 10.36 18.82
C MET A 248 0.51 11.87 18.57
N MET A 249 -0.63 12.54 18.74
CA MET A 249 -0.76 13.98 18.56
C MET A 249 -0.31 14.72 19.83
N GLU A 250 0.31 15.89 19.68
CA GLU A 250 0.51 16.81 20.81
C GLU A 250 -0.80 17.55 21.17
N PRO A 251 -0.93 18.11 22.38
CA PRO A 251 -2.10 18.89 22.75
C PRO A 251 -2.35 20.06 21.79
N GLY A 252 -3.57 20.17 21.27
CA GLY A 252 -3.94 21.17 20.27
C GLY A 252 -3.50 20.83 18.84
N GLN A 253 -3.26 19.56 18.53
CA GLN A 253 -3.01 19.09 17.17
C GLN A 253 -4.15 18.23 16.64
N ILE A 254 -4.26 18.17 15.32
CA ILE A 254 -5.10 17.22 14.59
C ILE A 254 -4.21 16.23 13.84
N GLY A 255 -4.56 14.94 13.94
CA GLY A 255 -3.91 13.85 13.25
C GLY A 255 -4.80 13.28 12.15
N ASN A 256 -4.19 12.81 11.08
CA ASN A 256 -4.84 12.06 10.02
C ASN A 256 -4.00 10.82 9.70
N ALA A 257 -4.59 9.64 9.84
CA ALA A 257 -3.96 8.38 9.45
C ALA A 257 -4.67 7.81 8.22
N ILE A 258 -3.91 7.47 7.19
CA ILE A 258 -4.41 6.98 5.92
C ILE A 258 -3.88 5.58 5.63
N THR A 259 -4.69 4.79 4.94
CA THR A 259 -4.33 3.51 4.31
C THR A 259 -4.73 3.61 2.85
N VAL A 260 -3.80 3.28 1.96
CA VAL A 260 -3.95 3.49 0.52
C VAL A 260 -3.20 2.41 -0.26
N ALA A 261 -3.90 1.71 -1.15
CA ALA A 261 -3.32 0.91 -2.22
C ALA A 261 -3.59 1.60 -3.58
N PRO A 262 -2.59 2.29 -4.16
CA PRO A 262 -2.75 2.95 -5.45
C PRO A 262 -2.70 1.95 -6.62
N TYR A 263 -3.44 2.19 -7.69
CA TYR A 263 -3.39 1.37 -8.92
C TYR A 263 -2.84 2.18 -10.09
N VAL A 264 -1.70 1.71 -10.61
CA VAL A 264 -0.85 2.52 -11.48
C VAL A 264 -0.25 1.75 -12.67
N SER A 265 0.30 2.50 -13.62
CA SER A 265 1.07 2.04 -14.78
C SER A 265 2.50 2.59 -14.73
N LEU A 266 3.48 1.73 -14.95
CA LEU A 266 4.92 2.00 -14.77
C LEU A 266 5.49 2.82 -15.94
N PRO A 267 6.28 3.88 -15.69
CA PRO A 267 6.94 4.62 -16.75
C PRO A 267 8.17 3.87 -17.29
N ILE A 268 8.53 4.10 -18.55
CA ILE A 268 9.61 3.36 -19.22
C ILE A 268 10.97 3.53 -18.53
N ASP A 269 11.31 4.74 -18.07
CA ASP A 269 12.62 4.97 -17.48
C ASP A 269 12.75 4.36 -16.07
N SER A 270 11.67 3.79 -15.49
CA SER A 270 11.78 2.98 -14.26
C SER A 270 12.18 1.53 -14.53
N ILE A 271 12.27 1.13 -15.80
CA ILE A 271 12.51 -0.25 -16.23
C ILE A 271 13.90 -0.32 -16.88
N PRO A 272 14.90 -0.95 -16.23
CA PRO A 272 16.26 -1.01 -16.77
C PRO A 272 16.31 -1.66 -18.17
N GLY A 273 16.63 -0.86 -19.19
CA GLY A 273 16.64 -1.31 -20.59
C GLY A 273 15.26 -1.51 -21.21
N GLY A 274 14.21 -0.96 -20.59
CA GLY A 274 12.84 -1.01 -21.09
C GLY A 274 12.62 -0.16 -22.34
N SER A 275 11.52 -0.44 -23.04
CA SER A 275 11.12 0.30 -24.22
C SER A 275 9.62 0.24 -24.44
N ILE A 276 9.03 1.37 -24.81
CA ILE A 276 7.60 1.45 -25.17
C ILE A 276 7.18 0.48 -26.29
N LEU A 277 8.16 -0.03 -27.06
CA LEU A 277 7.97 -1.00 -28.14
C LEU A 277 8.00 -2.47 -27.67
N THR A 278 8.36 -2.74 -26.41
CA THR A 278 8.49 -4.08 -25.82
C THR A 278 7.73 -4.21 -24.50
N PRO A 279 6.44 -3.83 -24.43
CA PRO A 279 5.73 -3.65 -23.16
C PRO A 279 5.52 -4.95 -22.37
N ASP A 280 5.44 -6.09 -23.04
CA ASP A 280 5.42 -7.42 -22.43
C ASP A 280 6.76 -7.75 -21.77
N LYS A 281 7.86 -7.55 -22.49
CA LYS A 281 9.23 -7.74 -21.96
C LYS A 281 9.52 -6.80 -20.79
N ASP A 282 9.01 -5.58 -20.85
CA ASP A 282 9.17 -4.58 -19.79
C ASP A 282 8.59 -5.09 -18.46
N MET A 283 7.40 -5.70 -18.48
CA MET A 283 6.83 -6.34 -17.29
C MET A 283 7.68 -7.52 -16.82
N GLU A 284 8.17 -8.36 -17.73
CA GLU A 284 9.06 -9.48 -17.40
C GLU A 284 10.36 -9.02 -16.75
N ILE A 285 10.92 -7.89 -17.18
CA ILE A 285 12.11 -7.30 -16.53
C ILE A 285 11.80 -6.99 -15.06
N MET A 286 10.65 -6.36 -14.79
CA MET A 286 10.26 -5.98 -13.43
C MET A 286 9.92 -7.18 -12.53
N GLU A 287 9.36 -8.26 -13.09
CA GLU A 287 9.14 -9.53 -12.39
C GLU A 287 10.45 -10.23 -12.02
N ASN A 288 11.45 -10.17 -12.90
CA ASN A 288 12.71 -10.89 -12.72
C ASN A 288 13.74 -10.13 -11.88
N LEU A 289 13.60 -8.81 -11.75
CA LEU A 289 14.44 -8.01 -10.87
C LEU A 289 13.97 -8.12 -9.43
N THR A 290 14.89 -8.40 -8.52
CA THR A 290 14.70 -8.12 -7.10
C THR A 290 14.84 -6.62 -6.82
N MET A 291 14.29 -6.14 -5.70
CA MET A 291 14.43 -4.73 -5.31
C MET A 291 15.89 -4.25 -5.27
N PRO A 292 16.86 -4.98 -4.66
CA PRO A 292 18.25 -4.56 -4.65
C PRO A 292 18.89 -4.47 -6.04
N GLU A 293 18.62 -5.43 -6.93
CA GLU A 293 19.14 -5.41 -8.30
C GLU A 293 18.59 -4.23 -9.11
N TRP A 294 17.31 -3.92 -8.91
CA TRP A 294 16.69 -2.74 -9.52
C TRP A 294 17.32 -1.45 -9.02
N LEU A 295 17.48 -1.29 -7.70
CA LEU A 295 18.14 -0.12 -7.11
C LEU A 295 19.57 0.06 -7.68
N GLU A 296 20.35 -1.01 -7.75
CA GLU A 296 21.70 -0.98 -8.32
C GLU A 296 21.69 -0.55 -9.79
N LYS A 297 20.84 -1.17 -10.62
CA LYS A 297 20.73 -0.86 -12.06
C LYS A 297 20.26 0.56 -12.33
N MET A 298 19.39 1.08 -11.47
CA MET A 298 18.90 2.46 -11.52
C MET A 298 19.88 3.48 -10.94
N GLY A 299 20.93 3.03 -10.22
CA GLY A 299 21.84 3.91 -9.50
C GLY A 299 21.20 4.57 -8.28
N TYR A 300 20.15 3.97 -7.71
CA TYR A 300 19.46 4.46 -6.52
C TYR A 300 20.07 3.89 -5.24
N LYS A 301 20.11 4.73 -4.20
CA LYS A 301 20.44 4.27 -2.85
C LYS A 301 19.19 3.68 -2.19
N SER A 302 19.33 2.60 -1.43
CA SER A 302 18.20 2.09 -0.67
C SER A 302 17.77 3.10 0.42
N LEU A 303 16.50 3.48 0.42
CA LEU A 303 15.85 4.31 1.43
C LEU A 303 15.39 3.50 2.64
N SER A 304 15.16 2.19 2.46
CA SER A 304 14.68 1.27 3.48
C SER A 304 15.80 0.59 4.28
N ALA A 305 17.05 0.74 3.86
CA ALA A 305 18.20 0.09 4.49
C ALA A 305 18.25 0.32 6.02
N ASN A 306 18.57 -0.75 6.75
CA ASN A 306 18.70 -0.75 8.23
C ASN A 306 17.45 -0.22 8.96
N ASN A 307 16.24 -0.54 8.46
CA ASN A 307 14.97 -0.15 9.06
C ASN A 307 14.82 1.38 9.20
N ALA A 308 15.36 2.16 8.27
CA ALA A 308 15.33 3.63 8.32
C ALA A 308 13.92 4.24 8.22
N LEU A 309 12.94 3.47 7.71
CA LEU A 309 11.56 3.92 7.52
C LEU A 309 10.66 3.50 8.70
N LYS A 310 10.00 4.49 9.32
CA LYS A 310 8.93 4.33 10.32
C LYS A 310 7.62 4.88 9.73
N TYR A 311 6.52 4.16 9.93
CA TYR A 311 5.21 4.49 9.40
C TYR A 311 4.30 5.06 10.49
#